data_AF-A0A803Q9W2-F1
#
_entry.id   AF-A0A803Q9W2-F1
#
_cell.length_a   1.000
_cell.length_b   1.000
_cell.length_c   1.000
_cell.angle_alpha   90.00
_cell.angle_beta   90.00
_cell.angle_gamma   90.00
#
_symmetry.space_group_name_H-M   'P 1'
#
loop_
_entity.id
_entity.type
_entity.pdbx_description
1 polymer ?
#
loop_
_entity_poly.entity_id
_entity_poly.type
_entity_poly.pdbx_seq_one_letter_code
_entity_poly.pdbx_strand_id
1 'polypeptide(L)'
;MEVVEQILHMNGGVGQTSYATNSSLQREVISNTRPTLDESITIYCNKVLPKCLRIADLGCSSGPNTLTAVSNIFDIIEASCQSLNINSPTFQVFLNDLLGNDFNVIFRSLSSFYEKLKKEKGDKFGPCFITAMPGSFYGRLFPNNSMHVVHSSSSLHWLSKVCLF
;
A
#
# COMPACT_ATOMS: atom_id res chain seq x y z
N MET A 1 -20.60 14.60 2.48
CA MET A 1 -19.28 13.94 2.56
C MET A 1 -19.51 12.45 2.69
N GLU A 2 -20.30 12.03 3.68
CA GLU A 2 -20.67 10.63 3.92
C GLU A 2 -21.20 9.86 2.69
N VAL A 3 -22.03 10.49 1.84
CA VAL A 3 -22.64 9.79 0.69
C VAL A 3 -21.59 9.33 -0.33
N VAL A 4 -20.57 10.14 -0.64
CA VAL A 4 -19.51 9.72 -1.59
C VAL A 4 -18.63 8.64 -0.96
N GLU A 5 -18.28 8.79 0.31
CA GLU A 5 -17.42 7.86 1.05
C GLU A 5 -18.04 6.47 1.26
N GLN A 6 -19.37 6.36 1.22
CA GLN A 6 -20.10 5.10 1.34
C GLN A 6 -20.34 4.40 -0.01
N ILE A 7 -20.38 5.16 -1.11
CA ILE A 7 -20.79 4.65 -2.43
C ILE A 7 -19.59 4.45 -3.36
N LEU A 8 -18.56 5.30 -3.25
CA LEU A 8 -17.40 5.20 -4.11
C LEU A 8 -16.52 4.03 -3.67
N HIS A 9 -16.41 3.02 -4.52
CA HIS A 9 -15.44 1.96 -4.40
C HIS A 9 -15.22 1.31 -5.77
N MET A 10 -14.12 0.57 -5.91
CA MET A 10 -13.90 -0.23 -7.11
C MET A 10 -14.79 -1.48 -7.11
N ASN A 11 -15.04 -2.06 -8.29
CA ASN A 11 -15.80 -3.30 -8.40
C ASN A 11 -15.10 -4.42 -7.59
N GLY A 12 -15.77 -4.87 -6.52
CA GLY A 12 -15.24 -5.88 -5.59
C GLY A 12 -15.16 -7.29 -6.18
N GLY A 13 -14.66 -8.22 -5.36
CA GLY A 13 -14.50 -9.63 -5.72
C GLY A 13 -13.32 -9.94 -6.65
N VAL A 14 -13.34 -11.16 -7.19
CA VAL A 14 -12.29 -11.73 -8.06
C VAL A 14 -12.83 -12.28 -9.39
N GLY A 15 -14.08 -11.95 -9.72
CA GLY A 15 -14.72 -12.36 -10.97
C GLY A 15 -14.25 -11.56 -12.18
N GLN A 16 -14.68 -11.94 -13.39
CA GLN A 16 -14.22 -11.34 -14.66
C GLN A 16 -14.47 -9.83 -14.79
N THR A 17 -15.46 -9.28 -14.08
CA THR A 17 -15.78 -7.83 -14.08
C THR A 17 -15.22 -7.10 -12.87
N SER A 18 -14.49 -7.80 -12.00
CA SER A 18 -13.88 -7.21 -10.79
C SER A 18 -12.73 -6.29 -11.17
N TYR A 19 -12.46 -5.32 -10.30
CA TYR A 19 -11.26 -4.49 -10.45
C TYR A 19 -9.98 -5.32 -10.32
N ALA A 20 -9.99 -6.37 -9.48
CA ALA A 20 -8.85 -7.26 -9.30
C ALA A 20 -8.35 -7.89 -10.62
N THR A 21 -9.25 -8.17 -11.57
CA THR A 21 -8.93 -8.75 -12.88
C THR A 21 -8.82 -7.71 -14.01
N ASN A 22 -9.22 -6.46 -13.80
CA ASN A 22 -9.29 -5.41 -14.84
C ASN A 22 -8.46 -4.16 -14.54
N SER A 23 -7.44 -4.28 -13.67
CA SER A 23 -6.61 -3.16 -13.21
C SER A 23 -5.18 -3.18 -13.76
N SER A 24 -5.01 -3.65 -15.00
CA SER A 24 -3.71 -3.74 -15.68
C SER A 24 -3.09 -2.36 -15.90
N LEU A 25 -3.89 -1.34 -16.24
CA LEU A 25 -3.41 0.03 -16.41
C LEU A 25 -2.83 0.59 -15.10
N GLN A 26 -3.52 0.40 -13.98
CA GLN A 26 -3.02 0.87 -12.67
C GLN A 26 -1.76 0.11 -12.24
N ARG A 27 -1.65 -1.19 -12.60
CA ARG A 27 -0.41 -1.95 -12.41
C ARG A 27 0.75 -1.37 -13.22
N GLU A 28 0.50 -0.98 -14.46
CA GLU A 28 1.50 -0.35 -15.32
C GLU A 28 1.93 1.01 -14.75
N VAL A 29 0.99 1.82 -14.26
CA VAL A 29 1.30 3.07 -13.56
C VAL A 29 2.22 2.82 -12.37
N ILE A 30 1.90 1.86 -11.49
CA ILE A 30 2.74 1.49 -10.34
C ILE A 30 4.15 1.08 -10.78
N SER A 31 4.27 0.32 -11.88
CA SER A 31 5.55 -0.09 -12.45
C SER A 31 6.35 1.10 -12.96
N ASN A 32 5.72 1.98 -13.74
CA ASN A 32 6.38 3.14 -14.35
C ASN A 32 6.79 4.19 -13.30
N THR A 33 6.08 4.29 -12.18
CA THR A 33 6.45 5.19 -11.07
C THR A 33 7.44 4.57 -10.08
N ARG A 34 7.83 3.29 -10.24
CA ARG A 34 8.78 2.62 -9.34
C ARG A 34 10.11 3.37 -9.19
N PRO A 35 10.73 3.96 -10.24
CA PRO A 35 11.97 4.72 -10.08
C PRO A 35 11.85 5.91 -9.12
N THR A 36 10.74 6.66 -9.17
CA THR A 36 10.49 7.78 -8.26
C THR A 36 10.29 7.32 -6.82
N LEU A 37 9.63 6.16 -6.64
CA LEU A 37 9.48 5.52 -5.34
C LEU A 37 10.83 5.07 -4.79
N ASP A 38 11.69 4.49 -5.64
CA ASP A 38 13.04 4.04 -5.30
C ASP A 38 13.89 5.18 -4.75
N GLU A 39 13.99 6.28 -5.51
CA GLU A 39 14.74 7.47 -5.12
C GLU A 39 14.26 8.01 -3.76
N SER A 40 12.95 8.16 -3.59
CA SER A 40 12.35 8.74 -2.37
C SER A 40 12.63 7.90 -1.12
N ILE A 41 12.48 6.58 -1.23
CA ILE A 41 12.70 5.65 -0.12
C ILE A 41 14.20 5.53 0.18
N THR A 42 15.05 5.42 -0.84
CA THR A 42 16.51 5.31 -0.65
C THR A 42 17.05 6.55 0.08
N ILE A 43 16.60 7.76 -0.28
CA ILE A 43 16.96 9.00 0.42
C ILE A 43 16.51 8.96 1.89
N TYR A 44 15.32 8.41 2.17
CA TYR A 44 14.80 8.29 3.53
C TYR A 44 15.65 7.30 4.35
N CYS A 45 15.87 6.09 3.83
CA CYS A 45 16.63 5.03 4.49
C CYS A 45 18.07 5.46 4.82
N ASN A 46 18.71 6.26 3.95
CA ASN A 46 20.06 6.78 4.19
C ASN A 46 20.13 7.81 5.33
N LYS A 47 19.01 8.40 5.74
CA LYS A 47 18.97 9.39 6.85
C LYS A 47 18.62 8.73 8.17
N VAL A 48 17.49 8.02 8.20
CA VAL A 48 16.94 7.42 9.42
C VAL A 48 16.19 6.15 9.04
N LEU A 49 16.58 5.02 9.63
CA LEU A 49 15.79 3.81 9.59
C LEU A 49 15.26 3.46 10.99
N PRO A 50 13.94 3.54 11.23
CA PRO A 50 13.38 3.16 12.51
C PRO A 50 13.39 1.64 12.69
N LYS A 51 13.37 1.16 13.94
CA LYS A 51 13.21 -0.28 14.23
C LYS A 51 11.88 -0.84 13.70
N CYS A 52 10.84 -0.02 13.70
CA CYS A 52 9.54 -0.33 13.11
C CYS A 52 9.21 0.73 12.07
N LEU A 53 9.22 0.32 10.81
CA LEU A 53 8.84 1.15 9.69
C LEU A 53 7.34 1.01 9.43
N ARG A 54 6.67 2.16 9.41
CA ARG A 54 5.22 2.29 9.21
C ARG A 54 4.94 2.86 7.84
N ILE A 55 4.21 2.10 7.05
CA ILE A 55 3.89 2.39 5.65
C ILE A 55 2.38 2.48 5.51
N ALA A 56 1.86 3.49 4.83
CA ALA A 56 0.46 3.55 4.43
C ALA A 56 0.34 3.54 2.91
N ASP A 57 -0.63 2.79 2.39
CA ASP A 57 -1.09 2.85 1.00
C ASP A 57 -2.50 3.45 0.98
N LEU A 58 -2.64 4.68 0.46
CA LEU A 58 -3.88 5.46 0.48
C LEU A 58 -4.67 5.31 -0.83
N GLY A 59 -5.88 4.76 -0.70
CA GLY A 59 -6.70 4.34 -1.84
C GLY A 59 -6.16 3.06 -2.46
N CYS A 60 -5.96 2.05 -1.62
CA CYS A 60 -5.32 0.79 -2.00
C CYS A 60 -6.18 -0.07 -2.94
N SER A 61 -7.48 0.21 -3.03
CA SER A 61 -8.49 -0.58 -3.72
C SER A 61 -8.52 -2.03 -3.21
N SER A 62 -9.02 -2.94 -4.03
CA SER A 62 -9.04 -4.38 -3.82
C SER A 62 -8.15 -5.09 -4.84
N GLY A 63 -7.69 -6.30 -4.49
CA GLY A 63 -6.98 -7.18 -5.44
C GLY A 63 -5.46 -7.02 -5.45
N PRO A 64 -4.78 -7.54 -6.49
CA PRO A 64 -3.35 -7.81 -6.44
C PRO A 64 -2.45 -6.58 -6.54
N ASN A 65 -2.97 -5.44 -7.01
CA ASN A 65 -2.17 -4.22 -7.17
C ASN A 65 -1.76 -3.63 -5.82
N THR A 66 -2.63 -3.71 -4.80
CA THR A 66 -2.34 -3.29 -3.42
C THR A 66 -1.06 -3.92 -2.89
N LEU A 67 -0.98 -5.25 -2.95
CA LEU A 67 0.18 -6.00 -2.46
C LEU A 67 1.41 -5.84 -3.37
N THR A 68 1.21 -5.54 -4.66
CA THR A 68 2.31 -5.22 -5.58
C THR A 68 3.00 -3.91 -5.18
N ALA A 69 2.24 -2.86 -4.86
CA ALA A 69 2.80 -1.59 -4.39
C ALA A 69 3.59 -1.78 -3.08
N VAL A 70 3.03 -2.52 -2.12
CA VAL A 70 3.70 -2.86 -0.86
C VAL A 70 4.97 -3.67 -1.08
N SER A 71 4.96 -4.67 -1.97
CA SER A 71 6.16 -5.43 -2.33
C SER A 71 7.26 -4.55 -2.91
N ASN A 72 6.93 -3.61 -3.80
CA ASN A 72 7.90 -2.67 -4.36
C ASN A 72 8.59 -1.85 -3.25
N ILE A 73 7.81 -1.35 -2.28
CA ILE A 73 8.33 -0.62 -1.12
C ILE A 73 9.30 -1.51 -0.31
N PHE A 74 8.92 -2.75 -0.02
CA PHE A 74 9.80 -3.69 0.69
C PHE A 74 11.08 -3.98 -0.08
N ASP A 75 11.04 -4.17 -1.39
CA ASP A 75 12.24 -4.43 -2.20
C ASP A 75 13.26 -3.29 -2.06
N ILE A 76 12.80 -2.05 -2.15
CA ILE A 76 13.66 -0.86 -2.10
C ILE A 76 14.28 -0.72 -0.70
N ILE A 77 13.49 -0.93 0.36
CA ILE A 77 13.97 -0.85 1.74
C ILE A 77 14.98 -1.95 2.02
N GLU A 78 14.72 -3.18 1.56
CA GLU A 78 15.67 -4.29 1.73
C GLU A 78 16.98 -4.03 1.00
N ALA A 79 16.93 -3.53 -0.24
CA ALA A 79 18.12 -3.15 -0.98
C ALA A 79 18.92 -2.05 -0.26
N SER A 80 18.21 -1.06 0.32
CA SER A 80 18.82 -0.01 1.13
C SER A 80 19.44 -0.55 2.42
N CYS A 81 18.78 -1.48 3.10
CA CYS A 81 19.33 -2.10 4.33
C CYS A 81 20.59 -2.91 4.02
N GLN A 82 20.59 -3.63 2.90
CA GLN A 82 21.75 -4.41 2.43
C GLN A 82 22.93 -3.49 2.08
N SER A 83 22.70 -2.38 1.39
CA SER A 83 23.77 -1.44 1.02
C SER A 83 24.37 -0.73 2.24
N LEU A 84 23.55 -0.47 3.27
CA LEU A 84 23.97 0.11 4.54
C LEU A 84 24.52 -0.92 5.54
N ASN A 85 24.49 -2.22 5.21
CA ASN A 85 24.85 -3.33 6.09
C ASN A 85 24.14 -3.30 7.46
N ILE A 86 22.83 -3.03 7.43
CA ILE A 86 21.95 -3.02 8.61
C ILE A 86 20.85 -4.08 8.47
N ASN A 87 20.25 -4.44 9.60
CA ASN A 87 19.15 -5.39 9.63
C ASN A 87 17.85 -4.76 9.10
N SER A 88 17.04 -5.58 8.43
CA SER A 88 15.69 -5.23 8.01
C SER A 88 14.82 -4.78 9.21
N PRO A 89 14.02 -3.71 9.08
CA PRO A 89 13.15 -3.24 10.14
C PRO A 89 11.91 -4.13 10.26
N THR A 90 11.18 -4.02 11.37
CA THR A 90 9.81 -4.53 11.41
C THR A 90 8.92 -3.66 10.53
N PHE A 91 8.10 -4.27 9.67
CA PHE A 91 7.16 -3.57 8.81
C PHE A 91 5.76 -3.57 9.41
N GLN A 92 5.15 -2.40 9.49
CA GLN A 92 3.73 -2.23 9.80
C GLN A 92 3.07 -1.48 8.65
N VAL A 93 2.20 -2.17 7.91
CA VAL A 93 1.54 -1.65 6.72
C VAL A 93 0.07 -1.37 7.03
N PHE A 94 -0.38 -0.18 6.64
CA PHE A 94 -1.77 0.25 6.71
C PHE A 94 -2.32 0.39 5.29
N LEU A 95 -3.24 -0.50 4.94
CA LEU A 95 -3.98 -0.44 3.68
C LEU A 95 -5.22 0.40 3.90
N ASN A 96 -5.24 1.60 3.33
CA ASN A 96 -6.36 2.52 3.45
C ASN A 96 -7.20 2.52 2.17
N ASP A 97 -8.51 2.47 2.36
CA ASP A 97 -9.50 2.79 1.35
C ASP A 97 -10.81 3.19 2.04
N LEU A 98 -11.83 3.55 1.26
CA LEU A 98 -13.16 3.86 1.76
C LEU A 98 -13.84 2.62 2.39
N LEU A 99 -14.86 2.86 3.21
CA LEU A 99 -15.56 1.83 3.98
C LEU A 99 -16.18 0.73 3.10
N GLY A 100 -16.59 1.07 1.88
CA GLY A 100 -17.18 0.13 0.92
C GLY A 100 -16.17 -0.75 0.17
N ASN A 101 -14.87 -0.55 0.36
CA ASN A 101 -13.86 -1.35 -0.31
C ASN A 101 -13.85 -2.82 0.17
N ASP A 102 -13.54 -3.74 -0.74
CA ASP A 102 -13.52 -5.17 -0.47
C ASP A 102 -12.18 -5.62 0.14
N PHE A 103 -11.93 -5.22 1.39
CA PHE A 103 -10.76 -5.65 2.16
C PHE A 103 -10.69 -7.17 2.34
N ASN A 104 -11.82 -7.88 2.24
CA ASN A 104 -11.85 -9.33 2.40
C ASN A 104 -11.06 -10.04 1.30
N VAL A 105 -11.10 -9.52 0.06
CA VAL A 105 -10.28 -10.06 -1.05
C VAL A 105 -8.79 -9.96 -0.71
N ILE A 106 -8.37 -8.84 -0.15
CA ILE A 106 -6.97 -8.63 0.26
C ILE A 106 -6.61 -9.61 1.38
N PHE A 107 -7.41 -9.67 2.44
CA PHE A 107 -7.14 -10.52 3.60
C PHE A 107 -7.09 -12.01 3.26
N ARG A 108 -7.93 -12.48 2.34
CA ARG A 108 -7.85 -13.86 1.83
C ARG A 108 -6.54 -14.16 1.09
N SER A 109 -5.89 -13.16 0.52
CA SER A 109 -4.61 -13.31 -0.18
C SER A 109 -3.36 -13.11 0.69
N LEU A 110 -3.52 -12.69 1.95
CA LEU A 110 -2.38 -12.40 2.82
C LEU A 110 -1.54 -13.65 3.15
N SER A 111 -2.17 -14.81 3.31
CA SER A 111 -1.44 -16.05 3.59
C SER A 111 -0.46 -16.40 2.48
N SER A 112 -0.91 -16.41 1.22
CA SER A 112 -0.03 -16.67 0.07
C SER A 112 0.99 -15.56 -0.14
N PHE A 113 0.65 -14.32 0.19
CA PHE A 113 1.59 -13.20 0.15
C PHE A 113 2.72 -13.36 1.17
N TYR A 114 2.44 -13.73 2.42
CA TYR A 114 3.47 -13.96 3.42
C TYR A 114 4.38 -15.15 3.08
N GLU A 115 3.83 -16.24 2.54
CA GLU A 115 4.63 -17.38 2.05
C GLU A 115 5.56 -16.96 0.90
N LYS A 116 5.06 -16.14 -0.03
CA LYS A 116 5.86 -15.57 -1.11
C LYS A 116 6.99 -14.69 -0.56
N LEU A 117 6.70 -13.80 0.39
CA LEU A 117 7.71 -12.96 1.03
C LEU A 117 8.81 -13.79 1.69
N LYS A 118 8.42 -14.83 2.45
CA LYS A 118 9.38 -15.73 3.11
C LYS A 118 10.26 -16.45 2.09
N LYS A 119 9.68 -16.94 1.00
CA LYS A 119 10.42 -17.63 -0.08
C LYS A 119 11.39 -16.70 -0.81
N GLU A 120 10.98 -15.47 -1.11
CA GLU A 120 11.75 -14.54 -1.94
C GLU A 120 12.81 -13.77 -1.14
N LYS A 121 12.51 -13.38 0.09
CA LYS A 121 13.37 -12.51 0.92
C LYS A 121 14.15 -13.28 1.99
N GLY A 122 13.75 -14.52 2.29
CA GLY A 122 14.42 -15.39 3.26
C GLY A 122 14.32 -14.91 4.70
N ASP A 123 15.07 -15.56 5.57
CA ASP A 123 14.98 -15.35 7.04
C ASP A 123 15.54 -13.99 7.51
N LYS A 124 16.21 -13.24 6.63
CA LYS A 124 16.73 -11.90 6.94
C LYS A 124 15.67 -10.81 6.83
N PHE A 125 14.52 -11.11 6.20
CA PHE A 125 13.43 -10.16 6.08
C PHE A 125 12.77 -9.92 7.44
N GLY A 126 12.54 -8.64 7.76
CA GLY A 126 11.92 -8.26 9.01
C GLY A 126 10.46 -8.73 9.12
N PRO A 127 9.94 -8.91 10.35
CA PRO A 127 8.53 -9.24 10.55
C PRO A 127 7.61 -8.23 9.88
N CYS A 128 6.52 -8.70 9.26
CA CYS A 128 5.59 -7.86 8.51
C CYS A 128 4.17 -8.02 9.02
N PHE A 129 3.52 -6.89 9.33
CA PHE A 129 2.17 -6.82 9.85
C PHE A 129 1.31 -5.92 8.94
N ILE A 130 0.38 -6.52 8.20
CA ILE A 130 -0.55 -5.79 7.33
C ILE A 130 -1.88 -5.61 8.04
N THR A 131 -2.39 -4.39 8.04
CA THR A 131 -3.66 -3.98 8.66
C THR A 131 -4.48 -3.14 7.68
N ALA A 132 -5.81 -3.15 7.81
CA ALA A 132 -6.66 -2.20 7.11
C ALA A 132 -6.87 -0.94 7.97
N MET A 133 -6.94 0.21 7.31
CA MET A 133 -7.28 1.50 7.90
C MET A 133 -8.43 2.12 7.09
N PRO A 134 -9.68 1.67 7.29
CA PRO A 134 -10.81 2.16 6.50
C PRO A 134 -11.15 3.60 6.84
N GLY A 135 -11.45 4.40 5.81
CA GLY A 135 -11.85 5.79 5.93
C GLY A 135 -11.34 6.66 4.79
N SER A 136 -11.94 7.84 4.65
CA SER A 136 -11.52 8.83 3.67
C SER A 136 -10.16 9.42 4.03
N PHE A 137 -9.21 9.38 3.08
CA PHE A 137 -7.91 10.06 3.23
C PHE A 137 -8.02 11.59 3.13
N TYR A 138 -9.21 12.14 2.86
CA TYR A 138 -9.47 13.57 3.04
C TYR A 138 -9.71 13.95 4.52
N GLY A 139 -9.91 12.95 5.38
CA GLY A 139 -9.92 13.10 6.83
C GLY A 139 -8.61 12.64 7.47
N ARG A 140 -8.58 12.67 8.81
CA ARG A 140 -7.45 12.14 9.59
C ARG A 140 -7.57 10.62 9.71
N LEU A 141 -6.58 9.91 9.19
CA LEU A 141 -6.44 8.45 9.35
C LEU A 141 -5.47 8.07 10.47
N PHE A 142 -4.39 8.83 10.64
CA PHE A 142 -3.31 8.48 11.56
C PHE A 142 -3.06 9.57 12.60
N PRO A 143 -2.54 9.21 13.80
CA PRO A 143 -1.99 10.17 14.74
C PRO A 143 -0.88 11.03 14.13
N ASN A 144 -0.59 12.16 14.76
CA ASN A 144 0.54 12.99 14.34
C ASN A 144 1.86 12.21 14.46
N ASN A 145 2.75 12.37 13.49
CA ASN A 145 4.11 11.83 13.48
C ASN A 145 4.18 10.29 13.62
N SER A 146 3.15 9.56 13.18
CA SER A 146 3.11 8.10 13.30
C SER A 146 3.51 7.36 12.02
N MET A 147 3.60 8.02 10.87
CA MET A 147 3.86 7.40 9.57
C MET A 147 5.23 7.80 9.03
N HIS A 148 5.91 6.85 8.36
CA HIS A 148 7.23 7.07 7.78
C HIS A 148 7.17 7.16 6.25
N VAL A 149 6.41 6.26 5.63
CA VAL A 149 6.19 6.23 4.18
C VAL A 149 4.69 6.25 3.92
N VAL A 150 4.27 7.11 2.99
CA VAL A 150 2.90 7.17 2.50
C VAL A 150 2.95 7.05 0.98
N HIS A 151 2.30 6.03 0.46
CA HIS A 151 2.14 5.76 -0.96
C HIS A 151 0.69 5.98 -1.35
N SER A 152 0.46 6.44 -2.57
CA SER A 152 -0.86 6.57 -3.17
C SER A 152 -0.69 6.53 -4.68
N SER A 153 -1.44 5.67 -5.35
CA SER A 153 -1.42 5.58 -6.81
C SER A 153 -2.83 5.48 -7.35
N SER A 154 -3.16 6.34 -8.31
CA SER A 154 -4.47 6.36 -8.99
C SER A 154 -5.68 6.48 -8.04
N SER A 155 -5.54 7.23 -6.93
CA SER A 155 -6.65 7.46 -5.99
C SER A 155 -6.92 8.95 -5.68
N LEU A 156 -5.90 9.82 -5.71
CA LEU A 156 -6.05 11.25 -5.39
C LEU A 156 -6.93 12.06 -6.36
N HIS A 157 -7.24 11.53 -7.53
CA HIS A 157 -8.11 12.20 -8.50
C HIS A 157 -9.61 12.10 -8.13
N TRP A 158 -9.97 11.23 -7.19
CA TRP A 158 -11.36 11.07 -6.72
C TRP A 158 -11.74 12.18 -5.74
N LEU A 159 -12.61 13.10 -6.15
CA LEU A 159 -13.03 14.23 -5.31
C LEU A 159 -13.89 13.81 -4.11
N SER A 160 -13.82 14.57 -3.02
CA SER A 160 -14.62 14.34 -1.81
C SER A 160 -16.12 14.61 -1.98
N LYS A 161 -16.50 15.39 -3.00
CA LYS A 161 -17.87 15.79 -3.33
C LYS A 161 -17.99 16.03 -4.84
N VAL A 162 -19.22 15.90 -5.36
CA VAL A 162 -19.56 16.32 -6.72
C VAL A 162 -19.53 17.85 -6.79
N CYS A 163 -18.94 18.42 -7.84
CA CYS A 163 -19.13 19.83 -8.17
C CYS A 163 -20.54 20.02 -8.73
N LEU A 164 -21.42 20.66 -7.95
CA LEU A 164 -22.71 21.13 -8.45
C LEU A 164 -22.46 22.50 -9.11
N PHE A 165 -22.85 22.62 -10.39
CA PHE A 165 -22.92 23.88 -11.13
C PHE A 165 -24.38 24.32 -11.22
#